data_AF-A0A9X3YEY6-F1
#
_entry.id   AF-A0A9X3YEY6-F1
#
_cell.length_a   1.000
_cell.length_b   1.000
_cell.length_c   1.000
_cell.angle_alpha   90.00
_cell.angle_beta   90.00
_cell.angle_gamma   90.00
#
_symmetry.space_group_name_H-M   'P 1'
#
loop_
_entity.id
_entity.type
_entity.pdbx_description
1 polymer ?
#
loop_
_entity_poly.entity_id
_entity_poly.type
_entity_poly.pdbx_seq_one_letter_code
_entity_poly.pdbx_strand_id
1 'polypeptide(L)' 'MPYRRKDIAPGVGEGKRLPAGPETPVFCRAREYPAGTIIALHHHPDRHQLVYAESGVLVVQAGAGRWVVPSTRAIWIPAG' A
#
# COMPACT_ATOMS: atom_id res chain seq x y z
N MET A 1 11.54 -19.29 -15.99
CA MET A 1 10.12 -18.90 -15.86
C MET A 1 10.05 -17.38 -15.76
N PRO A 2 9.76 -16.62 -16.84
CA PRO A 2 9.68 -15.17 -16.71
C PRO A 2 8.39 -14.77 -16.00
N TYR A 3 8.54 -13.89 -15.00
CA TYR A 3 7.46 -13.30 -14.22
C TYR A 3 6.47 -12.59 -15.17
N ARG A 4 5.20 -13.00 -15.16
CA ARG A 4 4.13 -12.34 -15.93
C ARG A 4 3.98 -10.93 -15.35
N ARG A 5 4.56 -9.94 -16.03
CA ARG A 5 4.32 -8.51 -15.86
C ARG A 5 2.81 -8.32 -15.84
N LYS A 6 2.22 -8.21 -14.65
CA LYS A 6 0.80 -7.89 -14.51
C LYS A 6 0.55 -6.63 -15.34
N ASP A 7 -0.52 -6.66 -16.10
CA ASP A 7 -0.95 -5.68 -17.10
C ASP A 7 -1.23 -4.29 -16.52
N ILE A 8 -0.23 -3.66 -15.92
CA ILE A 8 -0.23 -2.25 -15.58
C ILE A 8 0.45 -1.58 -16.77
N ALA A 9 -0.37 -1.12 -17.71
CA ALA A 9 0.11 -0.24 -18.77
C ALA A 9 0.87 0.94 -18.12
N PRO A 10 2.00 1.40 -18.69
CA PRO A 10 2.65 2.61 -18.24
C PRO A 10 1.81 3.78 -18.74
N GLY A 11 0.70 4.02 -18.06
CA GLY A 11 -0.12 5.20 -18.23
C GLY A 11 0.12 6.08 -17.02
N VAL A 12 0.74 7.24 -17.24
CA VAL A 12 0.42 8.44 -16.46
C VAL A 12 -1.04 8.78 -16.79
N GLY A 13 -1.96 7.93 -16.36
CA GLY A 13 -3.36 8.27 -16.29
C GLY A 13 -3.50 9.10 -15.03
N GLU A 14 -4.11 10.27 -15.13
CA GLU A 14 -4.72 10.90 -13.97
C GLU A 14 -5.68 9.86 -13.38
N GLY A 15 -5.18 9.07 -12.43
CA GLY A 15 -5.90 7.94 -11.88
C GLY A 15 -7.19 8.49 -11.33
N LYS A 16 -8.32 8.15 -11.97
CA LYS A 16 -9.65 8.59 -11.55
C LYS A 16 -9.73 8.39 -10.05
N ARG A 17 -9.74 9.50 -9.30
CA ARG A 17 -9.78 9.47 -7.85
C ARG A 17 -11.08 8.77 -7.49
N LEU A 18 -11.00 7.51 -7.11
CA LEU A 18 -12.16 6.79 -6.61
C LEU A 18 -12.63 7.56 -5.37
N PRO A 19 -13.95 7.76 -5.20
CA PRO A 19 -14.47 8.45 -4.03
C PRO A 19 -13.93 7.75 -2.79
N ALA A 20 -13.34 8.50 -1.86
CA ALA A 20 -12.83 7.99 -0.60
C ALA A 20 -13.75 8.49 0.51
N GLY A 21 -14.95 7.89 0.59
CA GLY A 21 -15.94 8.17 1.63
C GLY A 21 -16.12 6.97 2.56
N PRO A 22 -16.87 7.14 3.66
CA PRO A 22 -17.22 6.06 4.58
C PRO A 22 -17.83 4.86 3.86
N GLU A 23 -18.70 5.13 2.89
CA GLU A 23 -19.40 4.12 2.10
C GLU A 23 -18.53 3.41 1.05
N THR A 24 -17.29 3.85 0.83
CA THR A 24 -16.42 3.25 -0.17
C THR A 24 -15.83 1.94 0.36
N PRO A 25 -16.16 0.76 -0.22
CA PRO A 25 -15.70 -0.52 0.28
C PRO A 25 -14.18 -0.70 0.15
N VAL A 26 -13.62 -0.23 -0.96
CA VAL A 26 -12.18 -0.25 -1.24
C VAL A 26 -11.78 1.05 -1.93
N PHE A 27 -10.73 1.69 -1.42
CA PHE A 27 -10.08 2.80 -2.11
C PHE A 27 -8.57 2.58 -2.14
N CYS A 28 -7.92 3.11 -3.18
CA CYS A 28 -6.48 2.98 -3.37
C CYS A 28 -5.79 4.33 -3.18
N ARG A 29 -4.60 4.32 -2.59
CA ARG A 29 -3.69 5.47 -2.56
C ARG A 29 -2.30 5.01 -2.99
N ALA A 30 -1.79 5.62 -4.05
CA ALA A 30 -0.40 5.54 -4.44
C ALA A 30 0.34 6.78 -3.94
N ARG A 31 1.56 6.58 -3.44
CA ARG A 31 2.45 7.65 -2.96
C ARG A 31 3.89 7.25 -3.22
N GLU A 32 4.69 8.22 -3.62
CA GLU A 32 6.14 8.09 -3.65
C GLU A 32 6.72 8.54 -2.31
N TYR A 33 7.65 7.76 -1.77
CA TYR A 33 8.32 8.04 -0.51
C TYR A 33 9.83 8.04 -0.73
N PRO A 34 10.53 9.15 -0.45
CA PRO A 34 11.99 9.15 -0.40
C PRO A 34 12.51 8.12 0.59
N ALA A 35 13.72 7.61 0.35
CA ALA A 35 14.37 6.67 1.25
C ALA A 35 14.48 7.25 2.68
N GLY A 36 14.14 6.44 3.67
CA GLY A 36 14.14 6.85 5.08
C GLY A 36 12.90 7.62 5.53
N THR A 37 11.90 7.83 4.68
CA THR A 37 10.63 8.44 5.10
C THR A 37 9.95 7.58 6.17
N ILE A 38 9.55 8.21 7.27
CA ILE A 38 8.82 7.57 8.37
C ILE A 38 7.39 8.10 8.37
N ILE A 39 6.42 7.18 8.31
CA ILE A 39 5.02 7.49 8.57
C ILE A 39 4.80 7.28 10.07
N ALA A 40 4.32 8.32 10.76
CA ALA A 40 4.03 8.25 12.19
C ALA A 40 3.02 7.12 12.49
N LEU A 41 3.13 6.52 13.67
CA LEU A 41 2.19 5.49 14.12
C LEU A 41 0.76 6.05 14.12
N HIS A 42 -0.17 5.33 13.52
CA HIS A 42 -1.57 5.70 13.43
C HIS A 42 -2.45 4.44 13.44
N HIS A 43 -3.75 4.64 13.60
CA HIS A 43 -4.74 3.58 13.71
C HIS A 43 -5.91 3.85 12.75
N HIS A 44 -6.55 2.78 12.28
CA HIS A 44 -7.71 2.84 11.39
C HIS A 44 -8.84 2.01 12.02
N PRO A 45 -9.80 2.66 12.70
CA PRO A 45 -10.74 1.95 13.57
C PRO A 45 -11.69 1.03 12.80
N ASP A 46 -12.02 1.39 11.56
CA ASP A 46 -13.07 0.77 10.74
C ASP A 46 -12.53 0.15 9.45
N ARG A 47 -11.21 0.21 9.20
CA ARG A 47 -10.63 -0.15 7.90
C ARG A 47 -9.38 -1.01 8.01
N HIS A 48 -9.45 -2.16 7.34
CA HIS A 48 -8.28 -2.96 7.02
C HIS A 48 -7.43 -2.25 5.97
N GLN A 49 -6.12 -2.50 6.00
CA GLN A 49 -5.18 -1.91 5.06
C GLN A 49 -4.37 -3.02 4.36
N LEU A 50 -4.26 -2.95 3.04
CA LEU A 50 -3.30 -3.75 2.26
C LEU A 50 -2.18 -2.82 1.80
N VAL A 51 -0.93 -3.15 2.11
CA VAL A 51 0.25 -2.34 1.76
C VAL A 51 1.21 -3.16 0.91
N TYR A 52 1.71 -2.55 -0.17
CA TYR A 52 2.76 -3.12 -1.01
C TYR A 52 3.63 -1.99 -1.57
N ALA A 53 4.84 -2.34 -1.99
CA ALA A 53 5.72 -1.46 -2.74
C ALA A 53 5.61 -1.80 -4.23
N GLU A 54 5.37 -0.82 -5.10
CA GLU A 54 5.49 -1.05 -6.54
C GLU A 54 6.97 -1.21 -6.95
N SER A 55 7.84 -0.39 -6.36
CA SER A 55 9.30 -0.48 -6.47
C SER A 55 9.96 -0.19 -5.12
N GLY A 56 11.20 -0.68 -4.94
CA GLY A 56 11.91 -0.54 -3.67
C GLY A 56 11.42 -1.50 -2.58
N VAL A 57 11.54 -1.06 -1.33
CA VAL A 57 11.25 -1.86 -0.12
C VAL A 57 10.56 -0.99 0.91
N LEU A 58 9.54 -1.54 1.57
CA LEU A 58 8.94 -0.95 2.76
C LEU A 58 9.38 -1.72 4.02
N VAL A 59 9.51 -1.00 5.13
CA VAL A 59 9.55 -1.61 6.46
C VAL A 59 8.26 -1.24 7.16
N VAL A 60 7.40 -2.22 7.39
CA VAL A 60 6.10 -2.02 8.03
C VAL A 60 6.18 -2.46 9.47
N GLN A 61 5.73 -1.59 10.38
CA GLN A 61 5.57 -1.91 11.79
C GLN A 61 4.10 -1.75 12.15
N ALA A 62 3.51 -2.80 12.73
CA ALA A 62 2.13 -2.80 13.20
C ALA A 62 2.01 -3.74 14.41
N GLY A 63 1.35 -3.27 15.48
CA GLY A 63 1.34 -3.96 16.77
C GLY A 63 2.77 -4.25 17.25
N ALA A 64 3.02 -5.50 17.68
CA ALA A 64 4.35 -5.95 18.10
C ALA A 64 5.25 -6.43 16.93
N GLY A 65 4.74 -6.43 15.70
CA GLY A 65 5.43 -6.99 14.54
C GLY A 65 6.13 -5.95 13.68
N ARG A 66 7.19 -6.39 12.99
CA ARG A 66 7.94 -5.61 12.01
C ARG A 66 8.36 -6.48 10.84
N TRP A 67 8.05 -6.04 9.62
CA TRP A 67 8.25 -6.81 8.40
C TRP A 67 8.96 -5.97 7.34
N VAL A 68 9.89 -6.61 6.62
CA VAL A 68 10.45 -6.08 5.38
C VAL A 68 9.56 -6.56 4.22
N VAL A 69 8.97 -5.63 3.49
CA VAL A 69 8.03 -5.90 2.39
C VAL A 69 8.70 -5.52 1.06
N PRO A 70 9.29 -6.48 0.33
CA PRO A 70 9.80 -6.23 -1.02
C PRO A 70 8.65 -6.05 -2.01
N SER A 71 8.93 -5.52 -3.21
CA SER A 71 7.93 -5.26 -4.26
C SER A 71 7.20 -6.50 -4.81
N THR A 72 7.62 -7.70 -4.42
CA THR A 72 6.99 -8.97 -4.77
C THR A 72 5.97 -9.46 -3.74
N ARG A 73 5.77 -8.72 -2.64
CA ARG A 73 4.89 -9.09 -1.54
C ARG A 73 4.00 -7.92 -1.12
N ALA A 74 2.88 -8.25 -0.48
CA ALA A 74 2.00 -7.31 0.18
C ALA A 74 1.74 -7.79 1.61
N ILE A 75 1.40 -6.86 2.50
CA ILE A 75 0.97 -7.17 3.87
C ILE A 75 -0.47 -6.71 4.07
N TRP A 76 -1.29 -7.59 4.63
CA TRP A 76 -2.63 -7.29 5.11
C TRP A 76 -2.57 -6.92 6.58
N ILE A 77 -3.10 -5.75 6.92
CA ILE A 77 -3.14 -5.19 8.26
C ILE A 77 -4.61 -5.10 8.66
N PRO A 78 -5.05 -5.85 9.70
CA PRO A 78 -6.40 -5.74 10.24
C PRO A 78 -6.72 -4.32 10.73
N ALA A 79 -8.01 -4.01 10.86
CA ALA A 79 -8.49 -2.74 11.39
C ALA A 79 -8.22 -2.73 12.90
N GLY A 80 -8.00 -1.53 13.45
CA GLY A 80 -7.57 -1.33 14.83
C GLY A 80 -6.90 0.01 15.01
#